data_AF-A0A3D4QQI5-F1
#
_entry.id   AF-A0A3D4QQI5-F1
#
_cell.length_a   1.000
_cell.length_b   1.000
_cell.length_c   1.000
_cell.angle_alpha   90.00
_cell.angle_beta   90.00
_cell.angle_gamma   90.00
#
_symmetry.space_group_name_H-M   'P 1'
#
loop_
_entity.id
_entity.type
_entity.pdbx_description
1 polymer ?
#
loop_
_entity_poly.entity_id
_entity_poly.type
_entity_poly.pdbx_seq_one_letter_code
_entity_poly.pdbx_strand_id
1 'polypeptide(L)' 'IANFLNNGMEQYYMFQNPLNKSAIEVLDLYVYNMGMVGQNISYSTAVGVLKSVVSIALLFFANNLSKLVRKESII' A
#
# COMPACT_ATOMS: atom_id res chain seq x y z
N ILE A 1 7.49 7.66 -5.37
CA ILE A 1 7.54 6.52 -4.42
C ILE A 1 6.22 6.36 -3.67
N ALA A 2 5.68 7.39 -2.99
CA ALA A 2 4.38 7.30 -2.29
C ALA A 2 3.19 6.91 -3.19
N ASN A 3 3.12 7.42 -4.43
CA ASN A 3 2.08 7.04 -5.40
C ASN A 3 2.22 5.59 -5.93
N PHE A 4 3.41 4.98 -5.84
CA PHE A 4 3.62 3.59 -6.26
C PHE A 4 3.01 2.57 -5.28
N LEU A 5 2.81 2.98 -4.02
CA LEU A 5 2.12 2.20 -3.00
C LEU A 5 0.60 2.40 -3.01
N ASN A 6 0.09 3.38 -3.77
CA ASN A 6 -1.35 3.57 -3.94
C ASN A 6 -1.80 2.84 -5.21
N ASN A 7 -2.07 1.54 -5.06
CA ASN A 7 -2.47 0.67 -6.17
C ASN A 7 -3.97 0.71 -6.36
N GLY A 8 -4.51 1.74 -7.02
CA GLY A 8 -5.82 1.75 -7.71
C GLY A 8 -6.98 1.03 -7.02
N MET A 9 -7.02 0.98 -5.69
CA MET A 9 -7.85 0.05 -4.92
C MET A 9 -9.33 0.27 -5.22
N GLU A 10 -9.71 1.53 -5.38
CA GLU A 10 -11.06 1.98 -5.74
C GLU A 10 -11.52 1.37 -7.08
N GLN A 11 -10.61 1.29 -8.06
CA GLN A 11 -10.91 0.66 -9.35
C GLN A 11 -11.11 -0.85 -9.18
N TYR A 12 -10.23 -1.52 -8.42
CA TYR A 12 -10.36 -2.96 -8.17
C TYR A 12 -11.63 -3.31 -7.38
N TYR A 13 -12.02 -2.46 -6.42
CA TYR A 13 -13.27 -2.62 -5.68
C TYR A 13 -14.50 -2.47 -6.58
N MET A 14 -14.51 -1.50 -7.50
CA MET A 14 -15.62 -1.29 -8.45
C MET A 14 -15.77 -2.41 -9.49
N PHE A 15 -14.68 -3.05 -9.89
CA PHE A 15 -14.70 -4.17 -10.84
C PHE A 15 -14.75 -5.54 -10.18
N GLN A 16 -14.83 -5.64 -8.84
CA GLN A 16 -14.88 -6.92 -8.16
C GLN A 16 -16.22 -7.62 -8.41
N ASN A 17 -16.16 -8.91 -8.73
CA ASN A 17 -17.32 -9.79 -8.88
C ASN A 17 -17.03 -11.14 -8.21
N PRO A 18 -18.05 -11.93 -7.82
CA PRO A 18 -17.85 -13.21 -7.14
C PRO A 18 -16.93 -14.18 -7.89
N LEU A 19 -16.93 -14.11 -9.23
CA LEU A 19 -16.10 -14.93 -10.12
C LEU A 19 -14.66 -14.42 -10.29
N ASN A 20 -14.38 -13.12 -10.07
CA ASN A 20 -13.03 -12.55 -10.22
C ASN A 20 -12.36 -12.17 -8.90
N LYS A 21 -13.09 -12.26 -7.78
CA LYS A 21 -12.64 -11.76 -6.47
C LYS A 21 -11.26 -12.31 -6.10
N SER A 22 -11.02 -13.61 -6.28
CA SER A 22 -9.74 -14.24 -5.95
C SER A 22 -8.55 -13.75 -6.80
N ALA A 23 -8.78 -13.20 -8.00
CA ALA A 23 -7.74 -12.78 -8.91
C ALA A 23 -7.51 -11.25 -8.89
N ILE A 24 -8.56 -10.48 -8.58
CA ILE A 24 -8.50 -9.01 -8.55
C ILE A 24 -8.17 -8.45 -7.14
N GLU A 25 -8.20 -9.31 -6.12
CA GLU A 25 -7.96 -8.91 -4.74
C GLU A 25 -6.49 -8.59 -4.48
N VAL A 26 -6.21 -7.29 -4.39
CA VAL A 26 -4.93 -6.73 -3.94
C VAL A 26 -4.93 -6.55 -2.43
N LEU A 27 -3.72 -6.47 -1.83
CA LEU A 27 -3.54 -6.35 -0.38
C LEU A 27 -4.42 -5.23 0.24
N ASP A 28 -4.48 -4.05 -0.38
CA ASP A 28 -5.29 -2.93 0.11
C ASP A 28 -6.80 -3.26 0.08
N LEU A 29 -7.27 -3.98 -0.95
CA LEU A 29 -8.66 -4.42 -1.10
C LEU A 29 -9.03 -5.52 -0.10
N TYR A 30 -8.13 -6.48 0.12
CA TYR A 30 -8.30 -7.54 1.11
C TYR A 30 -8.42 -6.98 2.53
N VAL A 31 -7.51 -6.06 2.89
CA VAL A 31 -7.48 -5.42 4.20
C VAL A 31 -8.73 -4.55 4.39
N TYR A 32 -9.17 -3.84 3.35
CA TYR A 32 -10.43 -3.10 3.35
C TYR A 32 -11.64 -4.01 3.57
N ASN A 33 -11.73 -5.12 2.81
CA ASN A 33 -12.80 -6.12 2.95
C ASN A 33 -12.80 -6.71 4.38
N MET A 34 -11.65 -7.12 4.93
CA MET A 34 -11.57 -7.64 6.31
C MET A 34 -11.87 -6.59 7.38
N GLY A 35 -11.44 -5.34 7.16
CA GLY A 35 -11.58 -4.24 8.13
C GLY A 35 -12.99 -3.70 8.23
N MET A 36 -13.62 -3.39 7.10
CA MET A 36 -14.98 -2.84 7.05
C MET A 36 -16.06 -3.92 7.04
N VAL A 37 -15.91 -5.00 6.27
CA VAL A 37 -16.95 -6.05 6.14
C VAL A 37 -16.86 -7.05 7.30
N GLY A 38 -15.65 -7.33 7.80
CA GLY A 38 -15.42 -8.23 8.94
C GLY A 38 -15.41 -7.55 10.32
N GLN A 39 -15.65 -6.23 10.40
CA GLN A 39 -15.53 -5.39 11.61
C GLN A 39 -14.17 -5.42 12.33
N ASN A 40 -13.13 -5.97 11.70
CA ASN A 40 -11.78 -6.03 12.27
C ASN A 40 -11.00 -4.73 11.98
N ILE A 41 -11.50 -3.61 12.50
CA ILE A 41 -10.94 -2.27 12.27
C ILE A 41 -9.48 -2.21 12.74
N SER A 42 -9.16 -2.81 13.90
CA SER A 42 -7.80 -2.86 14.44
C SER A 42 -6.80 -3.53 13.48
N TYR A 43 -7.21 -4.57 12.75
CA TYR A 43 -6.36 -5.24 11.76
C TYR A 43 -6.09 -4.31 10.56
N SER A 44 -7.13 -3.66 10.03
CA SER A 44 -6.99 -2.71 8.93
C SER A 44 -6.13 -1.50 9.31
N THR A 45 -6.28 -0.97 10.53
CA THR A 45 -5.45 0.12 11.03
C THR A 45 -4.00 -0.31 11.20
N ALA A 46 -3.74 -1.50 11.75
CA ALA A 46 -2.38 -2.01 11.94
C ALA A 46 -1.65 -2.17 10.58
N VAL A 47 -2.32 -2.72 9.58
CA VAL A 47 -1.74 -2.85 8.23
C VAL A 47 -1.52 -1.48 7.57
N GLY A 48 -2.43 -0.52 7.77
CA GLY A 48 -2.24 0.87 7.31
C GLY A 48 -1.02 1.55 7.94
N VAL A 49 -0.81 1.39 9.25
CA VAL A 49 0.38 1.91 9.95
C VAL A 49 1.65 1.25 9.44
N LEU A 50 1.66 -0.07 9.26
CA LEU A 50 2.80 -0.80 8.69
C LEU A 50 3.15 -0.30 7.29
N LYS A 51 2.16 -0.05 6.43
CA LYS A 51 2.36 0.50 5.09
C LYS A 51 3.04 1.88 5.13
N SER A 52 2.66 2.73 6.08
CA SER A 52 3.29 4.04 6.29
C SER A 52 4.76 3.90 6.72
N VAL A 53 5.04 3.02 7.69
CA VAL A 53 6.41 2.75 8.16
C VAL A 53 7.29 2.22 7.02
N VAL A 54 6.79 1.25 6.24
CA VAL A 54 7.50 0.72 5.06
C VAL A 54 7.76 1.83 4.04
N SER A 55 6.79 2.71 3.80
CA SER A 55 6.95 3.83 2.85
C SER A 55 8.05 4.81 3.29
N ILE A 56 8.10 5.13 4.59
CA ILE A 56 9.13 6.01 5.16
C ILE A 56 10.50 5.34 5.09
N ALA A 57 10.60 4.06 5.44
CA ALA A 57 11.84 3.30 5.33
C ALA A 57 12.34 3.24 3.89
N LEU A 58 11.45 2.98 2.92
CA LEU A 58 11.77 2.98 1.50
C LEU A 58 12.23 4.37 1.02
N LEU A 59 11.63 5.44 1.54
CA LEU A 59 12.01 6.81 1.20
C LEU A 59 13.42 7.14 1.70
N PHE A 60 13.75 6.79 2.96
CA PHE A 60 15.12 6.95 3.46
C PHE A 60 16.11 6.06 2.71
N PHE A 61 15.73 4.82 2.39
CA PHE A 61 16.57 3.93 1.61
C PHE A 61 16.84 4.49 0.21
N ALA A 62 15.79 4.90 -0.51
CA ALA A 62 15.91 5.52 -1.82
C ALA A 62 16.71 6.82 -1.77
N ASN A 63 16.56 7.63 -0.72
CA ASN A 63 17.33 8.86 -0.52
C ASN A 63 18.82 8.56 -0.33
N ASN A 64 19.16 7.58 0.51
CA ASN A 64 20.56 7.15 0.70
C ASN A 64 21.17 6.56 -0.57
N LEU A 65 20.41 5.73 -1.29
CA LEU A 65 20.85 5.11 -2.54
C LEU A 65 21.04 6.17 -3.63
N SER A 66 20.12 7.14 -3.72
CA SER A 66 20.27 8.30 -4.60
C SER A 66 21.51 9.13 -4.25
N LYS A 67 21.78 9.34 -2.95
CA LYS A 67 22.95 10.09 -2.47
C LYS A 67 24.26 9.39 -2.83
N LEU A 68 24.29 8.05 -2.76
CA LEU A 68 25.44 7.23 -3.13
C LEU A 68 25.70 7.23 -4.65
N VAL A 69 24.64 7.17 -5.46
CA VAL A 69 24.73 7.05 -6.92
C VAL A 69 24.93 8.40 -7.62
N ARG A 70 24.30 9.48 -7.11
CA ARG A 70 24.26 10.78 -7.81
C ARG A 70 25.05 11.90 -7.11
N LYS A 71 25.58 11.70 -5.90
CA LYS A 71 26.33 12.70 -5.09
C LYS A 71 25.60 14.02 -4.77
N GLU A 72 24.38 14.23 -5.24
CA GLU A 72 23.51 15.37 -4.93
C GLU A 72 22.24 14.87 -4.24
N SER A 73 21.85 15.50 -3.12
CA SER A 73 20.60 15.19 -2.42
C SER A 73 19.41 15.85 -3.12
N ILE A 74 18.26 15.18 -3.13
CA ILE A 74 16.99 15.73 -3.63
C ILE A 74 16.32 16.63 -2.54
N ILE A 75 17.01 16.84 -1.40
CA ILE A 75 16.67 17.77 -0.32
C ILE A 75 17.81 18.77 -0.19
#